data_AF-A0A9X2AD90-F1
#
_entry.id   AF-A0A9X2AD90-F1
#
_cell.length_a   1.000
_cell.length_b   1.000
_cell.length_c   1.000
_cell.angle_alpha   90.00
_cell.angle_beta   90.00
_cell.angle_gamma   90.00
#
_symmetry.space_group_name_H-M   'P 1'
#
loop_
_entity.id
_entity.type
_entity.pdbx_description
1 polymer ?
#
loop_
_entity_poly.entity_id
_entity_poly.type
_entity_poly.pdbx_seq_one_letter_code
_entity_poly.pdbx_strand_id
1 'polypeptide(L)' 'MLCPHCGSKGHLEQTGFRSEYELFHCSVCGIDYIAYASGNGEFNEPVPLNRHEHHAAEEQ' A
#
# COMPACT_ATOMS: atom_id res chain seq x y z
N MET A 1 9.70 -3.28 6.99
CA MET A 1 9.00 -1.99 7.15
C MET A 1 7.99 -2.11 8.29
N LEU A 2 7.62 -0.99 8.93
CA LEU A 2 6.53 -0.94 9.92
C LEU A 2 5.23 -0.62 9.20
N CYS A 3 4.13 -1.27 9.57
CA CYS A 3 2.81 -0.88 9.10
C CYS A 3 2.42 0.49 9.70
N PRO A 4 2.10 1.52 8.89
CA PRO A 4 1.73 2.86 9.38
C PRO A 4 0.47 2.86 10.26
N HIS A 5 -0.43 1.87 10.08
CA HIS A 5 -1.69 1.82 10.80
C HIS A 5 -1.61 1.04 12.11
N CYS A 6 -1.12 -0.21 12.07
CA CYS A 6 -1.11 -1.09 13.25
C CYS A 6 0.27 -1.19 13.94
N GLY A 7 1.31 -0.58 13.39
CA GLY A 7 2.67 -0.62 13.95
C GLY A 7 3.37 -1.98 13.86
N SER A 8 2.75 -2.98 13.21
CA SER A 8 3.34 -4.31 13.09
C SER A 8 4.64 -4.26 12.29
N LYS A 9 5.71 -4.81 12.87
CA LYS A 9 7.05 -4.85 12.26
C LYS A 9 7.22 -6.11 11.43
N GLY A 10 7.66 -5.96 10.18
CA GLY A 10 7.98 -7.10 9.31
C GLY A 10 6.77 -7.74 8.62
N HIS A 11 5.58 -7.16 8.78
CA HIS A 11 4.34 -7.64 8.18
C HIS A 11 3.81 -6.75 7.05
N LEU A 12 4.55 -5.70 6.68
CA LEU A 12 4.25 -4.87 5.51
C LEU A 12 5.15 -5.34 4.37
N GLU A 13 4.55 -6.08 3.46
CA GLU A 13 5.24 -6.80 2.37
C GLU A 13 4.95 -6.11 1.05
N GLN A 14 5.97 -6.00 0.18
CA GLN A 14 5.80 -5.41 -1.13
C GLN A 14 5.10 -6.41 -2.06
N THR A 15 3.98 -6.01 -2.63
CA THR A 15 3.15 -6.85 -3.53
C THR A 15 3.21 -6.41 -4.98
N GLY A 16 3.70 -5.20 -5.25
CA GLY A 16 3.84 -4.67 -6.60
C GLY A 16 4.87 -3.55 -6.70
N PHE A 17 5.47 -3.42 -7.89
CA PHE A 17 6.46 -2.40 -8.20
C PHE A 17 6.27 -1.87 -9.62
N ARG A 18 6.22 -0.54 -9.75
CA ARG A 18 6.28 0.22 -11.00
C ARG A 18 7.22 1.40 -10.83
N SER A 19 7.71 1.95 -11.93
CA SER A 19 8.54 3.15 -11.90
C SER A 19 7.81 4.33 -11.27
N GLU A 20 6.48 4.38 -11.35
CA GLU A 20 5.67 5.44 -10.75
C GLU A 20 5.20 5.14 -9.31
N TYR A 21 5.15 3.87 -8.87
CA TYR A 21 4.63 3.52 -7.55
C TYR A 21 5.06 2.13 -7.04
N GLU A 22 5.04 1.95 -5.71
CA GLU A 22 5.15 0.66 -5.02
C GLU A 22 3.86 0.34 -4.28
N LEU A 23 3.49 -0.94 -4.27
CA LEU A 23 2.34 -1.46 -3.51
C LEU A 23 2.84 -2.31 -2.36
N PHE A 24 2.21 -2.15 -1.20
CA PHE A 24 2.48 -2.94 -0.02
C PHE A 24 1.19 -3.49 0.58
N HIS A 25 1.25 -4.68 1.15
CA HIS A 25 0.15 -5.30 1.87
C HIS A 25 0.57 -5.54 3.32
N CYS A 26 -0.27 -5.16 4.28
CA CYS A 26 -0.06 -5.53 5.67
C CYS A 26 -0.82 -6.81 6.04
N SER A 27 -0.12 -7.91 6.25
CA SER A 27 -0.72 -9.21 6.61
C SER A 27 -1.38 -9.26 7.99
N VAL A 28 -1.18 -8.23 8.84
CA VAL A 28 -1.78 -8.13 10.18
C VAL A 28 -3.10 -7.37 10.18
N CYS A 29 -3.15 -6.19 9.56
CA CYS A 29 -4.37 -5.37 9.52
C CYS A 29 -5.17 -5.51 8.22
N GLY A 30 -4.62 -6.16 7.20
CA GLY A 30 -5.28 -6.38 5.91
C GLY A 30 -5.48 -5.10 5.10
N ILE A 31 -4.66 -4.08 5.35
CA ILE A 31 -4.67 -2.80 4.62
C ILE A 31 -3.57 -2.85 3.55
N ASP A 32 -3.95 -2.43 2.36
CA ASP A 32 -3.03 -2.19 1.25
C ASP A 32 -2.56 -0.74 1.27
N TYR A 33 -1.29 -0.50 0.93
CA TYR A 33 -0.66 0.79 0.89
C TYR A 33 -0.04 1.04 -0.48
N ILE A 34 0.01 2.31 -0.87
CA ILE A 34 0.68 2.77 -2.09
C ILE A 34 1.71 3.85 -1.75
N ALA A 35 2.90 3.75 -2.30
CA ALA A 35 3.93 4.78 -2.25
C ALA A 35 4.23 5.26 -3.67
N TYR A 36 4.04 6.55 -3.94
CA TYR A 36 4.30 7.13 -5.27
C TYR A 36 5.74 7.60 -5.40
N ALA A 37 6.35 7.39 -6.56
CA ALA A 37 7.65 7.96 -6.88
C ALA A 37 7.56 9.48 -6.90
N SER A 38 8.44 10.13 -6.16
CA SER A 38 8.69 11.56 -6.24
C SER A 38 9.67 11.86 -7.38
N GLY A 39 9.58 13.08 -7.94
CA GLY A 39 10.40 13.51 -9.09
C GLY A 39 11.92 13.55 -8.83
N ASN A 40 12.37 13.25 -7.61
CA ASN A 40 13.77 13.09 -7.20
C ASN A 40 14.26 11.63 -7.23
N GLY A 41 13.41 10.66 -7.63
CA GLY A 41 13.78 9.24 -7.71
C GLY A 41 13.61 8.47 -6.40
N GLU A 42 12.99 9.07 -5.39
CA GLU A 42 12.64 8.43 -4.11
C GLU A 42 11.13 8.18 -4.04
N PHE A 43 10.67 7.17 -3.32
CA PHE A 43 9.25 6.96 -3.07
C PHE A 43 8.79 7.75 -1.84
N ASN A 44 7.57 8.29 -1.90
CA ASN A 44 6.92 8.93 -0.76
C ASN A 44 6.57 7.92 0.34
N GLU A 45 6.17 8.43 1.50
CA GLU A 45 5.64 7.57 2.57
C GLU A 45 4.40 6.80 2.09
N PRO A 46 4.30 5.49 2.38
CA PRO A 46 3.15 4.68 1.96
C PRO A 46 1.86 5.19 2.61
N VAL A 47 0.87 5.49 1.78
CA VAL A 47 -0.48 5.88 2.22
C VAL A 47 -1.45 4.72 2.01
N PRO A 48 -2.44 4.53 2.91
CA PRO A 48 -3.41 3.46 2.75
C PRO A 48 -4.21 3.67 1.46
N LEU A 49 -4.29 2.62 0.64
CA LEU A 49 -5.28 2.53 -0.41
C LEU A 49 -6.63 2.47 0.28
N ASN A 50 -7.40 3.55 0.19
CA ASN A 50 -8.76 3.56 0.73
C ASN A 50 -9.52 2.39 0.11
N ARG A 51 -9.98 1.47 0.96
CA ARG A 51 -10.77 0.27 0.59
C ARG A 51 -12.18 0.62 0.08
N HIS A 52 -12.36 1.79 -0.53
CA HIS A 52 -13.64 2.29 -1.02
C HIS A 52 -13.89 2.00 -2.51
N GLU A 53 -12.92 1.44 -3.25
CA GLU A 53 -13.09 1.19 -4.70
C GLU A 53 -12.83 -0.26 -5.15
N HIS A 54 -12.65 -1.21 -4.23
CA HIS A 54 -12.52 -2.64 -4.58
C HIS A 54 -13.66 -3.53 -4.05
N HIS A 55 -14.80 -2.93 -3.70
CA HIS A 55 -16.03 -3.65 -3.35
C HIS A 55 -17.26 -2.99 -3.99
N ALA A 56 -17.16 -2.65 -5.28
CA ALA A 56 -18.28 -2.14 -6.07
C ALA A 56 -18.17 -2.55 -7.55
N ALA A 57 -17.65 -3.75 -7.84
CA ALA A 57 -17.49 -4.20 -9.22
C ALA A 57 -17.86 -5.67 -9.50
N GLU A 58 -18.57 -6.38 -8.61
CA GLU A 58 -19.18 -7.68 -8.95
C GLU A 58 -20.49 -7.93 -8.17
N GLU A 59 -21.51 -7.11 -8.37
CA GLU A 59 -22.92 -7.53 -8.18
C GLU A 59 -23.85 -6.67 -9.06
N GLN A 60 -23.88 -6.88 -10.39
CA GLN A 60 -25.05 -6.69 -11.26
C GLN A 60 -25.01 -7.65 -12.46
#